data_AF-A0A966DPW4-F1
#
_entry.id   AF-A0A966DPW4-F1
#
_cell.length_a   1.000
_cell.length_b   1.000
_cell.length_c   1.000
_cell.angle_alpha   90.00
_cell.angle_beta   90.00
_cell.angle_gamma   90.00
#
_symmetry.space_group_name_H-M   'P 1'
#
loop_
_entity.id
_entity.type
_entity.pdbx_description
1 polymer ?
#
loop_
_entity_poly.entity_id
_entity_poly.type
_entity_poly.pdbx_seq_one_letter_code
_entity_poly.pdbx_strand_id
1 'polypeptide(L)'
;MSLWEVIMLSCFGASWPISIMKALRTKVVAGKSPVFMMIIIIGYLCGIIHKLTFDPDWVTGLYAFNALLVSFDLFLYYRFLPKI
;
A
#
# COMPACT_ATOMS: atom_id res chain seq x y z
N MET A 1 -8.08 10.43 -16.49
CA MET A 1 -6.98 11.00 -15.67
C MET A 1 -7.44 12.17 -14.81
N SER A 2 -7.24 12.12 -13.50
CA SER A 2 -7.46 13.26 -12.59
C SER A 2 -6.16 13.62 -11.86
N LEU A 3 -5.77 14.90 -11.89
CA LEU A 3 -4.57 15.38 -11.18
C LEU A 3 -4.64 15.06 -9.67
N TRP A 4 -5.83 15.17 -9.08
CA TRP A 4 -6.06 14.91 -7.66
C TRP A 4 -5.89 13.45 -7.28
N GLU A 5 -6.25 12.54 -8.18
CA GLU A 5 -6.06 11.10 -8.01
C GLU A 5 -4.56 10.76 -7.97
N VAL A 6 -3.79 11.32 -8.91
CA VAL A 6 -2.33 11.14 -8.95
C VAL A 6 -1.67 11.66 -7.69
N ILE A 7 -2.05 12.86 -7.23
CA ILE A 7 -1.51 13.46 -6.00
C ILE A 7 -1.86 12.58 -4.79
N MET A 8 -3.12 12.17 -4.66
CA MET A 8 -3.57 11.30 -3.57
C MET A 8 -2.78 9.98 -3.54
N LEU A 9 -2.66 9.28 -4.66
CA LEU A 9 -1.90 8.03 -4.77
C LEU A 9 -0.41 8.22 -4.53
N SER A 10 0.15 9.38 -4.87
CA SER A 10 1.55 9.70 -4.59
C SER A 10 1.78 9.92 -3.10
N CYS A 11 0.87 10.64 -2.43
CA CYS A 11 0.91 10.83 -0.98
C CYS A 11 0.78 9.50 -0.23
N PHE A 12 -0.17 8.65 -0.62
CA PHE A 12 -0.25 7.30 -0.06
C PHE A 12 0.99 6.47 -0.41
N GLY A 13 1.46 6.56 -1.65
CA GLY A 13 2.67 5.89 -2.14
C GLY A 13 3.90 6.21 -1.31
N ALA A 14 4.05 7.45 -0.86
CA ALA A 14 5.16 7.87 -0.01
C ALA A 14 5.07 7.33 1.44
N SER A 15 3.85 7.05 1.94
CA SER A 15 3.66 6.55 3.31
C SER A 15 4.23 5.14 3.52
N TRP A 16 4.14 4.26 2.50
CA TRP A 16 4.60 2.87 2.62
C TRP A 16 6.13 2.74 2.69
N PRO A 17 6.95 3.38 1.82
CA PRO A 17 8.40 3.35 1.94
C PRO A 17 8.90 3.84 3.30
N ILE A 18 8.28 4.89 3.87
CA ILE A 18 8.62 5.39 5.21
C ILE A 18 8.35 4.29 6.25
N SER A 19 7.18 3.66 6.19
CA SER A 19 6.77 2.58 7.07
C SER A 19 7.67 1.32 6.94
N ILE A 20 8.03 0.97 5.71
CA ILE A 20 8.92 -0.16 5.36
C ILE A 20 10.33 0.09 5.87
N MET A 21 10.92 1.26 5.57
CA MET A 21 12.26 1.63 6.01
C MET A 21 12.38 1.59 7.54
N LYS A 22 11.35 2.07 8.24
CA LYS A 22 11.30 1.99 9.71
C LYS A 22 11.28 0.54 10.18
N ALA A 23 10.39 -0.31 9.62
CA ALA A 23 10.30 -1.72 9.99
C ALA A 23 11.60 -2.49 9.71
N LEU A 24 12.25 -2.23 8.58
CA LEU A 24 13.52 -2.86 8.22
C LEU A 24 14.66 -2.45 9.15
N ARG A 25 14.70 -1.20 9.61
CA ARG A 25 15.74 -0.68 10.52
C ARG A 25 15.53 -1.13 11.96
N THR A 26 14.31 -1.02 12.48
CA THR A 26 14.03 -1.27 13.90
C THR A 26 13.66 -2.71 14.20
N LYS A 27 13.17 -3.46 13.21
CA LYS A 27 12.57 -4.80 13.39
C LYS A 27 11.40 -4.80 14.39
N VAL A 28 10.79 -3.64 14.61
CA VAL A 28 9.65 -3.46 15.52
C VAL A 28 8.43 -3.03 14.72
N VAL A 29 7.32 -3.74 14.91
CA VAL A 29 6.05 -3.53 14.20
C VAL A 29 4.90 -3.16 15.13
N ALA A 30 5.19 -2.90 16.41
CA ALA A 30 4.22 -2.45 17.40
C ALA A 30 3.52 -1.15 16.93
N GLY A 31 2.19 -1.13 17.03
CA GLY A 31 1.34 -0.01 16.61
C GLY A 31 0.92 -0.02 15.14
N LYS A 32 1.48 -0.90 14.29
CA LYS A 32 0.95 -1.12 12.94
C LYS A 32 -0.31 -1.98 12.99
N SER A 33 -1.31 -1.65 12.17
CA SER A 33 -2.56 -2.42 12.05
C SER A 33 -2.55 -3.28 10.77
N PRO A 34 -2.41 -4.62 10.86
CA PRO A 34 -2.46 -5.51 9.69
C PRO A 34 -3.83 -5.49 9.02
N VAL A 35 -4.91 -5.34 9.79
CA VAL A 35 -6.27 -5.23 9.27
C VAL A 35 -6.43 -3.99 8.40
N PHE A 36 -5.92 -2.84 8.86
CA PHE A 36 -5.94 -1.61 8.06
C PHE A 36 -5.17 -1.76 6.75
N MET A 37 -3.97 -2.35 6.79
CA MET A 37 -3.17 -2.62 5.59
C MET A 37 -3.91 -3.52 4.59
N MET A 38 -4.61 -4.57 5.07
CA MET A 38 -5.43 -5.44 4.22
C MET A 38 -6.61 -4.70 3.58
N ILE A 39 -7.31 -3.84 4.33
CA ILE A 39 -8.41 -3.02 3.80
C ILE A 39 -7.91 -2.12 2.67
N ILE A 40 -6.74 -1.50 2.85
CA ILE A 40 -6.13 -0.63 1.83
C ILE A 40 -5.74 -1.44 0.57
N ILE A 41 -5.19 -2.65 0.73
CA ILE A 41 -4.90 -3.56 -0.41
C ILE A 41 -6.17 -3.83 -1.20
N ILE A 42 -7.25 -4.21 -0.52
CA ILE A 42 -8.55 -4.48 -1.16
C ILE A 42 -9.06 -3.24 -1.88
N GLY A 43 -8.95 -2.06 -1.25
CA GLY A 43 -9.31 -0.79 -1.88
C GLY A 43 -8.54 -0.52 -3.18
N TYR A 44 -7.22 -0.76 -3.19
CA TYR A 44 -6.43 -0.63 -4.42
C TYR A 44 -6.83 -1.63 -5.50
N LEU A 45 -7.10 -2.89 -5.14
CA LEU A 45 -7.56 -3.90 -6.10
C LEU A 45 -8.90 -3.52 -6.73
N CYS A 46 -9.86 -3.03 -5.94
CA CYS A 46 -11.12 -2.51 -6.45
C CYS A 46 -10.90 -1.32 -7.40
N GLY A 47 -10.00 -0.40 -7.06
CA GLY A 47 -9.62 0.72 -7.93
C GLY A 47 -9.02 0.26 -9.26
N ILE A 48 -8.14 -0.73 -9.24
CA ILE A 48 -7.55 -1.35 -10.45
C ILE A 48 -8.64 -1.97 -11.31
N ILE A 49 -9.54 -2.78 -10.73
CA ILE A 49 -10.63 -3.42 -11.47
C ILE A 49 -11.52 -2.36 -12.13
N HIS A 50 -11.86 -1.29 -11.41
CA HIS A 50 -12.65 -0.18 -11.95
C HIS A 50 -11.93 0.49 -13.14
N LYS A 51 -10.65 0.87 -12.98
CA LYS A 51 -9.85 1.46 -14.06
C LYS A 51 -9.79 0.57 -15.29
N LEU A 52 -9.44 -0.71 -15.12
CA LEU A 52 -9.32 -1.66 -16.24
C LEU A 52 -10.64 -1.88 -16.98
N THR A 53 -11.78 -1.72 -16.31
CA THR A 53 -13.11 -1.94 -16.91
C THR A 53 -13.65 -0.69 -17.60
N PHE A 54 -13.42 0.50 -17.04
CA PHE A 54 -14.13 1.72 -17.44
C PHE A 54 -13.25 2.83 -18.02
N ASP A 55 -12.04 3.04 -17.50
CA ASP A 55 -11.14 4.13 -17.94
C ASP A 55 -9.67 3.75 -17.70
N PRO A 56 -9.12 2.81 -18.51
CA PRO A 56 -7.78 2.28 -18.30
C PRO A 56 -6.74 3.34 -18.63
N ASP A 57 -5.83 3.55 -17.67
CA ASP A 57 -4.77 4.52 -17.80
C ASP A 57 -3.49 4.14 -17.07
N TRP A 58 -2.43 4.94 -17.25
CA TRP A 58 -1.16 4.75 -16.56
C TRP A 58 -1.28 4.93 -15.03
N VAL A 59 -2.31 5.64 -14.53
CA VAL A 59 -2.57 5.81 -13.09
C VAL A 59 -2.96 4.48 -12.45
N THR A 60 -3.54 3.54 -13.20
CA THR A 60 -3.71 2.13 -12.80
C THR A 60 -2.39 1.52 -12.33
N GLY A 61 -1.27 1.88 -12.96
CA GLY A 61 0.07 1.46 -12.53
C GLY A 61 0.45 2.01 -11.15
N LEU A 62 0.02 3.23 -10.79
CA LEU A 62 0.22 3.79 -9.45
C LEU A 62 -0.62 3.06 -8.39
N TYR A 63 -1.82 2.63 -8.72
CA TYR A 63 -2.62 1.76 -7.84
C TYR A 63 -1.90 0.42 -7.60
N ALA A 64 -1.43 -0.23 -8.66
CA ALA A 64 -0.70 -1.50 -8.56
C ALA A 64 0.59 -1.35 -7.75
N PHE A 65 1.35 -0.29 -8.00
CA PHE A 65 2.57 0.02 -7.25
C PHE A 65 2.30 0.23 -5.76
N ASN A 66 1.26 1.01 -5.43
CA ASN A 66 0.82 1.19 -4.05
C ASN A 66 0.43 -0.14 -3.40
N ALA A 67 -0.38 -0.96 -4.08
CA ALA A 67 -0.80 -2.27 -3.59
C ALA A 67 0.40 -3.18 -3.28
N LEU A 68 1.42 -3.19 -4.16
CA LEU A 68 2.66 -3.95 -3.94
C LEU A 68 3.43 -3.45 -2.71
N LEU A 69 3.57 -2.13 -2.55
CA LEU A 69 4.28 -1.56 -1.40
C LEU A 69 3.60 -1.88 -0.07
N VAL A 70 2.29 -1.67 0.03
CA VAL A 70 1.56 -1.99 1.28
C VAL A 70 1.54 -3.51 1.54
N SER A 71 1.49 -4.34 0.50
CA SER A 71 1.59 -5.80 0.63
C SER A 71 2.96 -6.22 1.16
N PHE A 72 4.03 -5.58 0.68
CA PHE A 72 5.38 -5.81 1.19
C PHE A 72 5.52 -5.34 2.65
N ASP A 73 4.94 -4.19 3.01
CA ASP A 73 4.94 -3.75 4.41
C ASP A 73 4.16 -4.70 5.33
N LEU A 74 3.03 -5.23 4.86
CA LEU A 74 2.25 -6.25 5.56
C LEU A 74 3.04 -7.57 5.70
N PHE A 75 3.77 -7.98 4.68
CA PHE A 75 4.69 -9.12 4.78
C PHE A 75 5.76 -8.88 5.86
N LEU A 76 6.39 -7.70 5.88
CA LEU A 76 7.36 -7.34 6.91
C LEU A 76 6.73 -7.29 8.30
N TYR A 77 5.47 -6.86 8.42
CA TYR A 77 4.71 -6.91 9.66
C TYR A 77 4.71 -8.31 10.24
N TYR A 78 4.27 -9.32 9.48
CA TYR A 78 4.25 -10.71 9.94
C TYR A 78 5.64 -11.30 10.15
N ARG A 79 6.65 -10.85 9.38
CA ARG A 79 8.03 -11.32 9.52
C ARG A 79 8.70 -10.87 10.83
N PHE A 80 8.36 -9.68 11.33
CA PHE A 80 8.91 -9.10 12.55
C PHE A 80 7.93 -9.12 13.73
N LEU A 81 6.75 -9.71 13.55
CA LEU A 81 5.78 -9.90 14.62
C LEU A 81 6.43 -10.76 15.72
N PRO A 82 6.50 -10.28 16.98
CA PRO A 82 7.02 -11.08 18.08
C PRO A 82 6.18 -12.34 18.23
N LYS A 83 6.83 -13.50 18.21
CA LYS A 83 6.18 -14.76 18.54
C LYS A 83 6.08 -14.83 20.07
N ILE A 84 4.87 -14.96 20.58
CA ILE A 84 4.57 -15.22 22.00
C ILE A 84 4.77 -16.70 22.27
#